data_AF-A0A533Y5L7-F1
#
_entry.id   AF-A0A533Y5L7-F1
#
_cell.length_a   1.000
_cell.length_b   1.000
_cell.length_c   1.000
_cell.angle_alpha   90.00
_cell.angle_beta   90.00
_cell.angle_gamma   90.00
#
_symmetry.space_group_name_H-M   'P 1'
#
loop_
_entity.id
_entity.type
_entity.pdbx_description
1 polymer ?
#
loop_
_entity_poly.entity_id
_entity_poly.type
_entity_poly.pdbx_seq_one_letter_code
_entity_poly.pdbx_strand_id
1 'polypeptide(L)'
;TLPDDQRKAIEADLQAVYKKRPAMAMVNSDKGITNLHVPSDVIIDASMPPLIRDSGKMWGPDGKLQDTKAVIPDASYAPVYHEVVEFCKKHGAFDPRTMGSIPNVGLMAQAAEEYGSHEKTFKAPGNGTMRVVAASGKALLEHTVEDGDIWRMCQVKDAAIQDWVKLAVIRAKATGAPAVFWLDKNRAHDAELIKKVNRYLPNHDTKGLDIRIMSPAEATRFSLERIKEGKDTISVTGNVLRDYLTDLFPILEIGTSAKMLSIVPLLNGGGLFETGAGGSAPKHVQQFQEEGYLRWDSLGEFLALAASLEHLSKASNNPSAKILADTLDRANAKFLESNKSPARKVGEIDNRGSHFYLALYWAQALAEQTDDTNLQARFAKVAKQLAENETKIVAELLGAQGKPVDMGGYYHPDQEKTTKAMRPSPTLNAIVDAIA
;
A
#
# COMPACT_ATOMS: atom_id res chain seq x y z
N THR A 1 20.56 -12.58 -31.21
CA THR A 1 20.02 -13.95 -31.12
C THR A 1 21.17 -14.93 -31.30
N LEU A 2 21.16 -16.08 -30.62
CA LEU A 2 22.19 -17.13 -30.75
C LEU A 2 21.71 -18.27 -31.67
N PRO A 3 22.63 -19.04 -32.28
CA PRO A 3 22.31 -20.31 -32.93
C PRO A 3 21.60 -21.32 -32.01
N ASP A 4 20.78 -22.19 -32.59
CA ASP A 4 19.90 -23.10 -31.84
C ASP A 4 20.64 -24.14 -31.00
N ASP A 5 21.77 -24.64 -31.50
CA ASP A 5 22.66 -25.57 -30.79
C ASP A 5 23.28 -24.91 -29.55
N GLN A 6 23.75 -23.66 -29.69
CA GLN A 6 24.29 -22.88 -28.57
C GLN A 6 23.21 -22.56 -27.53
N ARG A 7 22.01 -22.14 -27.97
CA ARG A 7 20.87 -21.89 -27.08
C ARG A 7 20.54 -23.15 -26.25
N LYS A 8 20.40 -24.30 -26.91
CA LYS A 8 20.07 -25.57 -26.24
C LYS A 8 21.16 -26.00 -25.25
N ALA A 9 22.43 -25.79 -25.59
CA ALA A 9 23.54 -26.08 -24.68
C ALA A 9 23.45 -25.21 -23.40
N ILE A 10 23.21 -23.91 -23.55
CA ILE A 10 23.04 -22.98 -22.41
C ILE A 10 21.83 -23.37 -21.55
N GLU A 11 20.68 -23.68 -22.19
CA GLU A 11 19.48 -24.14 -21.48
C GLU A 11 19.75 -25.43 -20.69
N ALA A 12 20.47 -26.40 -21.28
CA ALA A 12 20.83 -27.64 -20.60
C ALA A 12 21.75 -27.40 -19.39
N ASP A 13 22.72 -26.49 -19.51
CA ASP A 13 23.61 -26.11 -18.41
C ASP A 13 22.84 -25.43 -17.27
N LEU A 14 21.89 -24.53 -17.58
CA LEU A 14 21.01 -23.93 -16.58
C LEU A 14 20.14 -24.98 -15.87
N GLN A 15 19.60 -25.96 -16.60
CA GLN A 15 18.87 -27.09 -16.00
C GLN A 15 19.76 -27.93 -15.09
N ALA A 16 21.04 -28.10 -15.43
CA ALA A 16 22.00 -28.79 -14.57
C ALA A 16 22.29 -28.01 -13.26
N VAL A 17 22.24 -26.67 -13.29
CA VAL A 17 22.37 -25.84 -12.08
C VAL A 17 21.19 -26.07 -11.13
N TYR A 18 19.95 -26.10 -11.63
CA TYR A 18 18.77 -26.34 -10.78
C TYR A 18 18.79 -27.70 -10.07
N LYS A 19 19.46 -28.71 -10.65
CA LYS A 19 19.65 -30.03 -10.00
C LYS A 19 20.68 -30.02 -8.87
N LYS A 20 21.58 -29.03 -8.84
CA LYS A 20 22.70 -28.92 -7.87
C LYS A 20 22.48 -27.86 -6.81
N ARG A 21 21.64 -26.85 -7.09
CA ARG A 21 21.31 -25.74 -6.20
C ARG A 21 19.98 -26.00 -5.48
N PRO A 22 19.72 -25.34 -4.33
CA PRO A 22 18.43 -25.47 -3.66
C PRO A 22 17.29 -25.02 -4.59
N ALA A 23 16.10 -25.57 -4.34
CA ALA A 23 14.89 -25.09 -4.99
C ALA A 23 14.68 -23.60 -4.70
N MET A 24 14.04 -22.92 -5.65
CA MET A 24 13.81 -21.48 -5.62
C MET A 24 12.31 -21.21 -5.61
N ALA A 25 11.92 -20.11 -4.98
CA ALA A 25 10.55 -19.61 -5.06
C ALA A 25 10.17 -19.28 -6.52
N MET A 26 8.91 -19.56 -6.85
CA MET A 26 8.33 -19.36 -8.18
C MET A 26 7.35 -18.19 -8.16
N VAL A 27 7.45 -17.32 -9.15
CA VAL A 27 6.45 -16.28 -9.44
C VAL A 27 5.25 -16.89 -10.17
N ASN A 28 5.53 -17.85 -11.06
CA ASN A 28 4.56 -18.68 -11.75
C ASN A 28 5.18 -20.06 -12.06
N SER A 29 4.79 -21.09 -11.32
CA SER A 29 5.32 -22.46 -11.48
C SER A 29 4.95 -23.07 -12.83
N ASP A 30 3.72 -22.86 -13.31
CA ASP A 30 3.21 -23.44 -14.56
C ASP A 30 3.96 -22.92 -15.79
N LYS A 31 4.43 -21.67 -15.72
CA LYS A 31 5.23 -21.01 -16.76
C LYS A 31 6.74 -21.08 -16.50
N GLY A 32 7.18 -21.73 -15.41
CA GLY A 32 8.59 -21.83 -15.05
C GLY A 32 9.25 -20.51 -14.64
N ILE A 33 8.48 -19.47 -14.28
CA ILE A 33 9.01 -18.15 -13.91
C ILE A 33 9.43 -18.17 -12.43
N THR A 34 10.73 -18.03 -12.20
CA THR A 34 11.36 -18.07 -10.87
C THR A 34 11.54 -16.67 -10.27
N ASN A 35 11.86 -16.60 -8.97
CA ASN A 35 12.23 -15.37 -8.26
C ASN A 35 13.40 -14.58 -8.87
N LEU A 36 14.23 -15.22 -9.70
CA LEU A 36 15.39 -14.58 -10.34
C LEU A 36 15.16 -14.25 -11.83
N HIS A 37 13.96 -14.43 -12.36
CA HIS A 37 13.68 -14.13 -13.77
C HIS A 37 13.65 -12.62 -14.05
N VAL A 38 12.92 -11.84 -13.25
CA VAL A 38 12.78 -10.39 -13.43
C VAL A 38 12.91 -9.68 -12.08
N PRO A 39 13.77 -8.64 -11.95
CA PRO A 39 14.01 -7.96 -10.67
C PRO A 39 12.76 -7.34 -10.01
N SER A 40 11.76 -6.97 -10.81
CA SER A 40 10.53 -6.32 -10.34
C SER A 40 9.40 -7.28 -10.00
N ASP A 41 9.58 -8.60 -10.17
CA ASP A 41 8.51 -9.57 -9.94
C ASP A 41 8.26 -9.81 -8.44
N VAL A 42 9.31 -9.76 -7.61
CA VAL A 42 9.25 -10.02 -6.17
C VAL A 42 9.80 -8.81 -5.42
N ILE A 43 8.89 -7.97 -4.97
CA ILE A 43 9.19 -6.70 -4.27
C ILE A 43 8.96 -6.93 -2.77
N ILE A 44 9.93 -6.54 -1.94
CA ILE A 44 10.03 -6.96 -0.53
C ILE A 44 8.81 -6.59 0.33
N ASP A 45 8.32 -5.36 0.18
CA ASP A 45 7.13 -4.80 0.82
C ASP A 45 5.86 -5.62 0.53
N ALA A 46 5.66 -6.05 -0.73
CA ALA A 46 4.50 -6.82 -1.16
C ALA A 46 4.70 -8.35 -1.12
N SER A 47 5.93 -8.84 -0.95
CA SER A 47 6.24 -10.28 -0.97
C SER A 47 6.39 -10.88 0.42
N MET A 48 6.97 -10.14 1.37
CA MET A 48 7.15 -10.61 2.75
C MET A 48 5.85 -10.77 3.53
N PRO A 49 4.87 -9.85 3.46
CA PRO A 49 3.63 -10.01 4.22
C PRO A 49 2.79 -11.22 3.76
N PRO A 50 2.56 -11.48 2.46
CA PRO A 50 1.89 -12.70 2.02
C PRO A 50 2.64 -13.97 2.40
N LEU A 51 3.98 -13.96 2.34
CA LEU A 51 4.80 -15.08 2.82
C LEU A 51 4.51 -15.37 4.29
N ILE A 52 4.50 -14.34 5.15
CA ILE A 52 4.21 -14.48 6.60
C ILE A 52 2.78 -14.98 6.81
N ARG A 53 1.80 -14.36 6.14
CA ARG A 53 0.38 -14.72 6.21
C ARG A 53 0.14 -16.17 5.78
N ASP A 54 0.79 -16.60 4.71
CA ASP A 54 0.63 -17.92 4.12
C ASP A 54 1.56 -18.96 4.80
N SER A 55 1.61 -18.90 6.14
CA SER A 55 2.34 -19.82 7.03
C SER A 55 3.86 -19.83 6.88
N GLY A 56 4.47 -18.72 6.46
CA GLY A 56 5.92 -18.62 6.29
C GLY A 56 6.43 -19.29 5.00
N LYS A 57 5.57 -19.46 3.99
CA LYS A 57 5.84 -20.30 2.82
C LYS A 57 5.79 -19.52 1.50
N MET A 58 6.48 -20.05 0.49
CA MET A 58 6.42 -19.60 -0.90
C MET A 58 6.19 -20.78 -1.84
N TRP A 59 5.68 -20.50 -3.05
CA TRP A 59 5.43 -21.53 -4.07
C TRP A 59 6.74 -22.07 -4.63
N GLY A 60 6.91 -23.39 -4.61
CA GLY A 60 8.03 -24.11 -5.20
C GLY A 60 7.79 -24.52 -6.66
N PRO A 61 8.79 -25.14 -7.31
CA PRO A 61 8.69 -25.62 -8.70
C PRO A 61 7.59 -26.67 -8.92
N ASP A 62 7.16 -27.36 -7.87
CA ASP A 62 6.08 -28.35 -7.89
C ASP A 62 4.68 -27.74 -7.75
N GLY A 63 4.58 -26.41 -7.72
CA GLY A 63 3.32 -25.70 -7.54
C GLY A 63 2.73 -25.89 -6.14
N LYS A 64 3.57 -26.10 -5.11
CA LYS A 64 3.13 -26.22 -3.71
C LYS A 64 3.87 -25.23 -2.81
N LEU A 65 3.23 -24.85 -1.71
CA LEU A 65 3.82 -24.00 -0.68
C LEU A 65 4.88 -24.76 0.13
N GLN A 66 6.07 -24.17 0.27
CA GLN A 66 7.19 -24.72 1.04
C GLN A 66 7.82 -23.66 1.94
N ASP A 67 8.43 -24.09 3.04
CA ASP A 67 9.22 -23.18 3.90
C ASP A 67 10.34 -22.54 3.09
N THR A 68 10.61 -21.27 3.36
CA THR A 68 11.58 -20.50 2.59
C THR A 68 12.61 -19.82 3.46
N LYS A 69 13.82 -19.68 2.92
CA LYS A 69 14.81 -18.73 3.42
C LYS A 69 14.63 -17.42 2.64
N ALA A 70 13.88 -16.48 3.20
CA ALA A 70 13.76 -15.13 2.65
C ALA A 70 15.08 -14.37 2.84
N VAL A 71 15.83 -14.19 1.74
CA VAL A 71 17.14 -13.51 1.76
C VAL A 71 16.92 -12.00 1.60
N ILE A 72 17.15 -11.25 2.67
CA ILE A 72 17.20 -9.78 2.66
C ILE A 72 18.66 -9.40 2.99
N PRO A 73 19.46 -8.97 1.99
CA PRO A 73 20.89 -8.79 2.19
C PRO A 73 21.26 -7.70 3.21
N ASP A 74 20.54 -6.57 3.19
CA ASP A 74 20.81 -5.44 4.08
C ASP A 74 20.11 -5.61 5.44
N ALA A 75 20.84 -5.33 6.52
CA ALA A 75 20.38 -5.57 7.89
C ALA A 75 19.56 -4.41 8.48
N SER A 76 19.38 -3.28 7.78
CA SER A 76 18.69 -2.11 8.33
C SER A 76 17.24 -2.39 8.70
N TYR A 77 16.56 -3.20 7.87
CA TYR A 77 15.12 -3.44 8.00
C TYR A 77 14.75 -4.92 8.12
N ALA A 78 15.65 -5.84 7.76
CA ALA A 78 15.45 -7.28 7.91
C ALA A 78 15.02 -7.73 9.31
N PRO A 79 15.50 -7.12 10.42
CA PRO A 79 15.07 -7.49 11.77
C PRO A 79 13.57 -7.36 12.00
N VAL A 80 12.86 -6.43 11.34
CA VAL A 80 11.40 -6.28 11.49
C VAL A 80 10.68 -7.56 11.07
N TYR A 81 10.95 -8.06 9.86
CA TYR A 81 10.34 -9.29 9.39
C TYR A 81 10.77 -10.52 10.20
N HIS A 82 12.02 -10.54 10.66
CA HIS A 82 12.49 -11.61 11.54
C HIS A 82 11.66 -11.71 12.82
N GLU A 83 11.44 -10.59 13.52
CA GLU A 83 10.65 -10.57 14.74
C GLU A 83 9.20 -10.99 14.50
N VAL A 84 8.57 -10.60 13.38
CA VAL A 84 7.21 -11.05 13.04
C VAL A 84 7.16 -12.56 12.79
N VAL A 85 8.14 -13.10 12.05
CA VAL A 85 8.21 -14.55 11.79
C VAL A 85 8.40 -15.33 13.09
N GLU A 86 9.33 -14.92 13.95
CA GLU A 86 9.57 -15.58 15.24
C GLU A 86 8.36 -15.45 16.18
N PHE A 87 7.67 -14.31 16.16
CA PHE A 87 6.42 -14.13 16.89
C PHE A 87 5.34 -15.12 16.43
N CYS A 88 5.13 -15.26 15.12
CA CYS A 88 4.17 -16.21 14.57
C CYS A 88 4.53 -17.66 14.87
N LYS A 89 5.82 -18.03 14.83
CA LYS A 89 6.27 -19.38 15.24
C LYS A 89 5.92 -19.68 16.70
N LYS A 90 6.06 -18.68 17.58
CA LYS A 90 5.81 -18.83 19.02
C LYS A 90 4.33 -18.77 19.39
N HIS A 91 3.55 -17.96 18.67
CA HIS A 91 2.18 -17.62 19.07
C HIS A 91 1.09 -18.07 18.10
N GLY A 92 1.46 -18.65 16.96
CA GLY A 92 0.54 -18.97 15.87
C GLY A 92 0.28 -17.76 14.98
N ALA A 93 -0.61 -17.95 13.99
CA ALA A 93 -1.07 -16.88 13.13
C ALA A 93 -1.83 -15.80 13.92
N PHE A 94 -1.84 -14.57 13.42
CA PHE A 94 -2.70 -13.51 13.96
C PHE A 94 -4.18 -13.86 13.78
N ASP A 95 -5.03 -13.35 14.67
CA ASP A 95 -6.50 -13.47 14.56
C ASP A 95 -7.09 -12.09 14.21
N PRO A 96 -7.47 -11.85 12.94
CA PRO A 96 -8.09 -10.61 12.50
C PRO A 96 -9.33 -10.17 13.29
N ARG A 97 -10.00 -11.09 14.00
CA ARG A 97 -11.23 -10.79 14.75
C ARG A 97 -10.97 -10.09 16.07
N THR A 98 -9.77 -10.25 16.63
CA THR A 98 -9.44 -9.78 17.99
C THR A 98 -8.17 -8.97 18.06
N MET A 99 -7.35 -8.97 17.01
CA MET A 99 -6.11 -8.21 17.00
C MET A 99 -6.37 -6.70 17.00
N GLY A 100 -5.43 -5.94 17.56
CA GLY A 100 -5.42 -4.48 17.45
C GLY A 100 -4.92 -4.04 16.08
N SER A 101 -4.54 -2.77 15.96
CA SER A 101 -3.99 -2.20 14.72
C SER A 101 -2.66 -1.48 14.92
N ILE A 102 -1.81 -1.50 13.90
CA ILE A 102 -0.55 -0.74 13.88
C ILE A 102 -0.57 0.29 12.74
N PRO A 103 -1.17 1.48 12.96
CA PRO A 103 -1.10 2.57 12.01
C PRO A 103 0.34 3.13 11.90
N ASN A 104 0.61 3.89 10.83
CA ASN A 104 1.92 4.49 10.57
C ASN A 104 1.89 6.01 10.42
N VAL A 105 2.93 6.67 10.94
CA VAL A 105 3.29 8.06 10.63
C VAL A 105 4.70 8.08 10.03
N GLY A 106 4.76 8.25 8.71
CA GLY A 106 5.98 8.12 7.92
C GLY A 106 6.66 9.44 7.58
N LEU A 107 7.99 9.50 7.73
CA LEU A 107 8.83 10.60 7.26
C LEU A 107 9.17 10.42 5.78
N MET A 108 8.53 11.19 4.90
CA MET A 108 8.75 11.04 3.44
C MET A 108 8.91 12.36 2.66
N ALA A 109 8.52 13.49 3.25
CA ALA A 109 8.48 14.77 2.55
C ALA A 109 9.86 15.15 1.96
N GLN A 110 9.83 15.68 0.72
CA GLN A 110 11.00 16.14 -0.01
C GLN A 110 12.03 15.03 -0.32
N ALA A 111 11.54 13.83 -0.68
CA ALA A 111 12.34 12.65 -0.99
C ALA A 111 13.29 12.29 0.16
N ALA A 112 12.72 12.15 1.36
CA ALA A 112 13.49 11.85 2.55
C ALA A 112 14.21 10.49 2.45
N GLU A 113 15.45 10.47 2.95
CA GLU A 113 16.25 9.27 3.17
C GLU A 113 16.61 8.53 1.88
N GLU A 114 16.37 7.21 1.80
CA GLU A 114 16.73 6.37 0.66
C GLU A 114 16.01 6.79 -0.64
N TYR A 115 14.79 7.32 -0.55
CA TYR A 115 13.99 7.72 -1.72
C TYR A 115 14.59 8.91 -2.49
N GLY A 116 15.46 9.68 -1.84
CA GLY A 116 16.21 10.75 -2.50
C GLY A 116 17.61 10.33 -2.96
N SER A 117 18.01 9.07 -2.81
CA SER A 117 19.40 8.63 -2.95
C SER A 117 19.81 8.17 -4.36
N HIS A 118 18.86 8.06 -5.30
CA HIS A 118 19.10 7.46 -6.62
C HIS A 118 20.25 8.12 -7.39
N GLU A 119 20.21 9.45 -7.50
CA GLU A 119 21.27 10.27 -8.15
C GLU A 119 22.58 10.35 -7.36
N LYS A 120 22.61 9.76 -6.15
CA LYS A 120 23.73 9.74 -5.20
C LYS A 120 24.18 8.31 -4.88
N THR A 121 23.84 7.36 -5.75
CA THR A 121 24.20 5.96 -5.63
C THR A 121 25.12 5.57 -6.79
N PHE A 122 26.27 4.99 -6.47
CA PHE A 122 27.31 4.69 -7.44
C PHE A 122 27.87 3.28 -7.20
N LYS A 123 28.11 2.56 -8.29
CA LYS A 123 29.02 1.41 -8.27
C LYS A 123 30.44 1.95 -8.20
N ALA A 124 31.20 1.57 -7.18
CA ALA A 124 32.59 1.95 -7.03
C ALA A 124 33.40 1.43 -8.24
N PRO A 125 34.19 2.29 -8.91
CA PRO A 125 34.90 1.93 -10.14
C PRO A 125 36.23 1.18 -9.88
N GLY A 126 36.60 1.00 -8.61
CA GLY A 126 37.86 0.40 -8.20
C GLY A 126 38.12 0.59 -6.70
N ASN A 127 39.18 -0.03 -6.21
CA ASN A 127 39.58 0.05 -4.80
C ASN A 127 40.06 1.45 -4.44
N GLY A 128 39.57 1.99 -3.32
CA GLY A 128 39.97 3.31 -2.86
C GLY A 128 39.06 3.87 -1.77
N THR A 129 38.82 5.18 -1.84
CA THR A 129 38.07 5.90 -0.81
C THR A 129 37.04 6.84 -1.43
N MET A 130 35.77 6.69 -1.03
CA MET A 130 34.69 7.62 -1.36
C MET A 130 34.55 8.65 -0.23
N ARG A 131 34.61 9.95 -0.58
CA ARG A 131 34.56 11.06 0.39
C ARG A 131 33.48 12.07 0.03
N VAL A 132 32.79 12.57 1.05
CA VAL A 132 31.92 13.74 0.94
C VAL A 132 32.66 14.91 1.56
N VAL A 133 32.96 15.93 0.76
CA VAL A 133 33.77 17.08 1.17
C VAL A 133 32.96 18.36 1.20
N ALA A 134 33.16 19.19 2.23
CA ALA A 134 32.61 20.53 2.29
C ALA A 134 33.31 21.45 1.27
N ALA A 135 32.70 22.60 0.97
CA ALA A 135 33.31 23.62 0.10
C ALA A 135 34.68 24.11 0.59
N SER A 136 34.96 24.00 1.90
CA SER A 136 36.27 24.30 2.50
C SER A 136 37.35 23.23 2.25
N GLY A 137 37.00 22.12 1.60
CA GLY A 137 37.88 20.95 1.43
C GLY A 137 37.89 19.97 2.61
N LYS A 138 37.21 20.29 3.72
CA LYS A 138 37.10 19.38 4.87
C LYS A 138 36.24 18.16 4.51
N ALA A 139 36.76 16.95 4.72
CA ALA A 139 35.98 15.73 4.63
C ALA A 139 34.91 15.68 5.75
N LEU A 140 33.67 15.42 5.36
CA LEU A 140 32.51 15.24 6.23
C LEU A 140 32.21 13.76 6.47
N LEU A 141 32.31 12.94 5.41
CA LEU A 141 32.14 11.49 5.44
C LEU A 141 33.25 10.85 4.59
N GLU A 142 33.72 9.68 5.00
CA GLU A 142 34.80 8.95 4.33
C GLU A 142 34.58 7.45 4.49
N HIS A 143 34.68 6.69 3.39
CA HIS A 143 34.53 5.23 3.37
C HIS A 143 35.57 4.62 2.45
N THR A 144 36.25 3.56 2.91
CA THR A 144 37.00 2.66 2.03
C THR A 144 36.01 1.84 1.21
N VAL A 145 36.28 1.69 -0.09
CA VAL A 145 35.45 0.92 -1.03
C VAL A 145 36.33 0.03 -1.91
N GLU A 146 35.78 -1.08 -2.37
CA GLU A 146 36.39 -2.00 -3.33
C GLU A 146 35.68 -1.94 -4.70
N ASP A 147 36.32 -2.47 -5.74
CA ASP A 147 35.71 -2.56 -7.07
C ASP A 147 34.36 -3.30 -7.02
N GLY A 148 33.33 -2.63 -7.53
CA GLY A 148 32.00 -3.19 -7.60
C GLY A 148 31.11 -3.02 -6.37
N ASP A 149 31.63 -2.44 -5.28
CA ASP A 149 30.80 -2.01 -4.14
C ASP A 149 29.73 -1.01 -4.58
N ILE A 150 28.58 -1.01 -3.89
CA ILE A 150 27.54 -0.01 -4.09
C ILE A 150 27.64 1.02 -2.95
N TRP A 151 28.13 2.21 -3.27
CA TRP A 151 28.17 3.33 -2.34
C TRP A 151 26.96 4.24 -2.56
N ARG A 152 26.32 4.71 -1.47
CA ARG A 152 25.16 5.62 -1.55
C ARG A 152 25.20 6.71 -0.49
N MET A 153 24.57 7.85 -0.80
CA MET A 153 24.33 8.94 0.17
C MET A 153 22.85 9.34 0.20
N CYS A 154 22.31 9.44 1.41
CA CYS A 154 20.93 9.84 1.68
C CYS A 154 20.87 11.24 2.31
N GLN A 155 19.72 11.91 2.21
CA GLN A 155 19.49 13.21 2.83
C GLN A 155 18.07 13.30 3.39
N VAL A 156 17.91 14.03 4.49
CA VAL A 156 16.61 14.40 5.05
C VAL A 156 16.66 15.83 5.53
N LYS A 157 15.61 16.60 5.25
CA LYS A 157 15.55 18.04 5.56
C LYS A 157 14.87 18.27 6.90
N ASP A 158 15.37 19.25 7.64
CA ASP A 158 14.92 19.53 9.00
C ASP A 158 13.42 19.87 9.11
N ALA A 159 12.90 20.62 8.15
CA ALA A 159 11.47 20.97 8.09
C ALA A 159 10.57 19.72 7.99
N ALA A 160 10.98 18.71 7.20
CA ALA A 160 10.27 17.44 7.10
C ALA A 160 10.26 16.68 8.43
N ILE A 161 11.37 16.72 9.18
CA ILE A 161 11.48 16.07 10.50
C ILE A 161 10.57 16.76 11.53
N GLN A 162 10.53 18.09 11.54
CA GLN A 162 9.65 18.84 12.45
C GLN A 162 8.17 18.53 12.20
N ASP A 163 7.75 18.52 10.94
CA ASP A 163 6.37 18.19 10.59
C ASP A 163 6.02 16.72 10.90
N TRP A 164 6.94 15.80 10.66
CA TRP A 164 6.80 14.39 11.03
C TRP A 164 6.60 14.19 12.55
N VAL A 165 7.39 14.86 13.40
CA VAL A 165 7.21 14.81 14.86
C VAL A 165 5.87 15.42 15.28
N LYS A 166 5.48 16.56 14.69
CA LYS A 166 4.19 17.20 14.93
C LYS A 166 3.04 16.25 14.58
N LEU A 167 3.09 15.60 13.42
CA LEU A 167 2.05 14.66 12.97
C LEU A 167 1.94 13.46 13.91
N ALA A 168 3.07 12.92 14.38
CA ALA A 168 3.08 11.82 15.35
C ALA A 168 2.34 12.19 16.65
N VAL A 169 2.60 13.38 17.20
CA VAL A 169 1.91 13.88 18.40
C VAL A 169 0.42 14.10 18.14
N ILE A 170 0.05 14.68 17.00
CA ILE A 170 -1.36 14.88 16.61
C ILE A 170 -2.09 13.54 16.57
N ARG A 171 -1.50 12.51 15.94
CA ARG A 171 -2.11 11.19 15.84
C ARG A 171 -2.20 10.49 17.20
N ALA A 172 -1.14 10.53 18.01
CA ALA A 172 -1.16 9.98 19.36
C ALA A 172 -2.25 10.62 20.23
N LYS A 173 -2.42 11.94 20.14
CA LYS A 173 -3.47 12.67 20.88
C LYS A 173 -4.88 12.35 20.37
N ALA A 174 -5.05 12.17 19.07
CA ALA A 174 -6.35 11.86 18.47
C ALA A 174 -6.84 10.44 18.78
N THR A 175 -5.95 9.46 18.87
CA THR A 175 -6.33 8.05 19.07
C THR A 175 -6.13 7.55 20.50
N GLY A 176 -5.26 8.19 21.29
CA GLY A 176 -4.86 7.72 22.63
C GLY A 176 -3.93 6.51 22.63
N ALA A 177 -3.57 5.97 21.46
CA ALA A 177 -2.64 4.84 21.34
C ALA A 177 -1.19 5.29 21.61
N PRO A 178 -0.33 4.45 22.22
CA PRO A 178 1.09 4.72 22.32
C PRO A 178 1.73 4.92 20.94
N ALA A 179 2.62 5.90 20.83
CA ALA A 179 3.38 6.17 19.62
C ALA A 179 4.86 5.82 19.82
N VAL A 180 5.38 4.94 18.98
CA VAL A 180 6.76 4.48 19.06
C VAL A 180 7.53 4.99 17.86
N PHE A 181 8.62 5.71 18.08
CA PHE A 181 9.61 6.06 17.05
C PHE A 181 10.56 4.89 16.85
N TRP A 182 10.60 4.33 15.63
CA TRP A 182 11.39 3.13 15.31
C TRP A 182 12.75 3.59 14.78
N LEU A 183 13.67 3.86 15.71
CA LEU A 183 14.98 4.44 15.43
C LEU A 183 16.06 3.63 16.17
N ASP A 184 17.00 3.05 15.43
CA ASP A 184 18.12 2.32 16.00
C ASP A 184 19.25 3.28 16.37
N LYS A 185 19.49 3.48 17.67
CA LYS A 185 20.59 4.32 18.17
C LYS A 185 21.99 3.89 17.67
N ASN A 186 22.15 2.65 17.20
CA ASN A 186 23.42 2.14 16.66
C ASN A 186 23.59 2.46 15.18
N ARG A 187 22.54 2.91 14.49
CA ARG A 187 22.60 3.40 13.10
C ARG A 187 22.86 4.91 13.13
N ALA A 188 23.98 5.33 12.55
CA ALA A 188 24.43 6.73 12.64
C ALA A 188 23.37 7.75 12.17
N HIS A 189 22.62 7.41 11.11
CA HIS A 189 21.50 8.22 10.62
C HIS A 189 20.39 8.37 11.67
N ASP A 190 19.89 7.26 12.20
CA ASP A 190 18.84 7.22 13.22
C ASP A 190 19.28 7.92 14.51
N ALA A 191 20.56 7.80 14.90
CA ALA A 191 21.10 8.52 16.05
C ALA A 191 20.97 10.06 15.90
N GLU A 192 21.14 10.61 14.69
CA GLU A 192 20.89 12.02 14.42
C GLU A 192 19.39 12.35 14.43
N LEU A 193 18.54 11.47 13.91
CA LEU A 193 17.07 11.63 14.00
C LEU A 193 16.59 11.62 15.46
N ILE A 194 17.12 10.75 16.31
CA ILE A 194 16.79 10.70 17.75
C ILE A 194 17.08 12.05 18.41
N LYS A 195 18.21 12.69 18.11
CA LYS A 195 18.53 14.04 18.61
C LYS A 195 17.48 15.06 18.18
N LYS A 196 17.00 14.99 16.93
CA LYS A 196 15.96 15.87 16.39
C LYS A 196 14.59 15.62 17.04
N VAL A 197 14.19 14.36 17.19
CA VAL A 197 12.96 13.96 17.89
C VAL A 197 12.98 14.50 19.33
N ASN A 198 14.05 14.25 20.08
CA ASN A 198 14.19 14.74 21.46
C ASN A 198 14.20 16.28 21.55
N ARG A 199 14.68 16.97 20.51
CA ARG A 199 14.65 18.43 20.44
C ARG A 199 13.24 18.98 20.14
N TYR A 200 12.47 18.31 19.29
CA TYR A 200 11.19 18.84 18.79
C TYR A 200 9.99 18.37 19.61
N LEU A 201 10.05 17.20 20.23
CA LEU A 201 8.96 16.68 21.06
C LEU A 201 8.54 17.65 22.18
N PRO A 202 9.46 18.35 22.89
CA PRO A 202 9.10 19.36 23.90
C PRO A 202 8.35 20.60 23.36
N ASN A 203 8.33 20.82 22.05
CA ASN A 203 7.56 21.93 21.44
C ASN A 203 6.07 21.63 21.32
N HIS A 204 5.64 20.43 21.73
CA HIS A 204 4.25 19.98 21.66
C HIS A 204 3.73 19.61 23.05
N ASP A 205 2.41 19.70 23.22
CA ASP A 205 1.74 19.20 24.43
C ASP A 205 1.66 17.67 24.38
N THR A 206 2.56 17.01 25.10
CA THR A 206 2.63 15.54 25.21
C THR A 206 2.06 15.02 26.54
N LYS A 207 1.33 15.86 27.30
CA LYS A 207 0.79 15.46 28.59
C LYS A 207 -0.22 14.31 28.40
N GLY A 208 0.02 13.20 29.10
CA GLY A 208 -0.84 12.01 29.03
C GLY A 208 -0.64 11.12 27.80
N LEU A 209 0.35 11.43 26.95
CA LEU A 209 0.72 10.58 25.81
C LEU A 209 1.84 9.61 26.20
N ASP A 210 1.74 8.36 25.74
CA ASP A 210 2.84 7.38 25.81
C ASP A 210 3.64 7.44 24.50
N ILE A 211 4.77 8.16 24.52
CA ILE A 211 5.65 8.31 23.36
C ILE A 211 7.02 7.72 23.69
N ARG A 212 7.50 6.79 22.85
CA ARG A 212 8.74 6.05 23.07
C ARG A 212 9.64 6.08 21.86
N ILE A 213 10.93 5.80 22.06
CA ILE A 213 11.91 5.58 21.01
C ILE A 213 12.49 4.17 21.24
N MET A 214 12.45 3.31 20.23
CA MET A 214 12.93 1.93 20.29
C MET A 214 13.62 1.55 18.98
N SER A 215 14.57 0.61 19.00
CA SER A 215 15.09 0.05 17.74
C SER A 215 13.97 -0.65 16.95
N PRO A 216 14.07 -0.79 15.62
CA PRO A 216 13.04 -1.44 14.81
C PRO A 216 12.64 -2.84 15.31
N ALA A 217 13.59 -3.65 15.78
CA ALA A 217 13.30 -4.97 16.34
C ALA A 217 12.53 -4.89 17.68
N GLU A 218 12.95 -4.03 18.60
CA GLU A 218 12.25 -3.84 19.89
C GLU A 218 10.85 -3.25 19.70
N ALA A 219 10.73 -2.26 18.82
CA ALA A 219 9.46 -1.62 18.47
C ALA A 219 8.49 -2.61 17.83
N THR A 220 9.00 -3.50 16.96
CA THR A 220 8.21 -4.60 16.39
C THR A 220 7.69 -5.50 17.49
N ARG A 221 8.55 -6.04 18.37
CA ARG A 221 8.13 -6.90 19.48
C ARG A 221 7.06 -6.25 20.36
N PHE A 222 7.30 -5.02 20.80
CA PHE A 222 6.36 -4.27 21.63
C PHE A 222 4.99 -4.12 20.95
N SER A 223 5.00 -3.80 19.65
CA SER A 223 3.77 -3.63 18.88
C SER A 223 3.04 -4.96 18.67
N LEU A 224 3.77 -6.06 18.43
CA LEU A 224 3.21 -7.40 18.25
C LEU A 224 2.60 -7.98 19.54
N GLU A 225 3.23 -7.74 20.69
CA GLU A 225 2.65 -8.13 21.98
C GLU A 225 1.31 -7.43 22.21
N ARG A 226 1.24 -6.13 21.91
CA ARG A 226 0.02 -5.33 22.04
C ARG A 226 -1.05 -5.71 21.01
N ILE A 227 -0.66 -5.91 19.75
CA ILE A 227 -1.62 -6.22 18.69
C ILE A 227 -2.33 -7.54 18.98
N LYS A 228 -1.62 -8.53 19.53
CA LYS A 228 -2.22 -9.81 19.96
C LYS A 228 -3.22 -9.65 21.11
N GLU A 229 -3.03 -8.65 21.97
CA GLU A 229 -3.94 -8.32 23.07
C GLU A 229 -5.12 -7.41 22.65
N GLY A 230 -5.30 -7.16 21.35
CA GLY A 230 -6.35 -6.27 20.85
C GLY A 230 -6.05 -4.78 21.07
N LYS A 231 -4.78 -4.41 21.25
CA LYS A 231 -4.36 -3.03 21.55
C LYS A 231 -3.58 -2.41 20.39
N ASP A 232 -3.87 -1.14 20.13
CA ASP A 232 -3.25 -0.41 19.03
C ASP A 232 -1.88 0.18 19.41
N THR A 233 -0.99 0.33 18.41
CA THR A 233 0.31 1.00 18.58
C THR A 233 0.64 1.80 17.33
N ILE A 234 0.87 3.11 17.46
CA ILE A 234 1.29 3.93 16.31
C ILE A 234 2.77 3.70 16.06
N SER A 235 3.12 3.24 14.86
CA SER A 235 4.49 3.21 14.36
C SER A 235 4.86 4.57 13.78
N VAL A 236 5.97 5.16 14.24
CA VAL A 236 6.48 6.46 13.77
C VAL A 236 7.85 6.21 13.16
N THR A 237 7.96 6.26 11.84
CA THR A 237 9.10 5.66 11.13
C THR A 237 9.68 6.55 10.05
N GLY A 238 10.91 6.22 9.63
CA GLY A 238 11.49 6.68 8.37
C GLY A 238 10.72 6.18 7.14
N ASN A 239 11.17 6.59 5.96
CA ASN A 239 10.50 6.44 4.68
C ASN A 239 10.38 4.97 4.25
N VAL A 240 11.47 4.20 4.34
CA VAL A 240 11.43 2.77 3.95
C VAL A 240 10.55 1.95 4.90
N LEU A 241 10.64 2.20 6.22
CA LEU A 241 9.79 1.49 7.17
C LEU A 241 8.33 1.91 7.08
N ARG A 242 8.01 3.15 6.67
CA ARG A 242 6.63 3.54 6.33
C ARG A 242 6.09 2.54 5.32
N ASP A 243 6.78 2.40 4.19
CA ASP A 243 6.44 1.50 3.09
C ASP A 243 6.20 0.07 3.57
N TYR A 244 7.19 -0.50 4.24
CA TYR A 244 7.14 -1.91 4.66
C TYR A 244 6.02 -2.18 5.66
N LEU A 245 5.81 -1.28 6.62
CA LEU A 245 4.82 -1.49 7.68
C LEU A 245 3.39 -1.24 7.18
N THR A 246 3.19 -0.32 6.23
CA THR A 246 1.87 -0.05 5.63
C THR A 246 1.42 -1.13 4.64
N ASP A 247 2.30 -2.00 4.17
CA ASP A 247 1.91 -3.28 3.56
C ASP A 247 1.75 -4.38 4.60
N LEU A 248 2.74 -4.53 5.49
CA LEU A 248 2.81 -5.65 6.43
C LEU A 248 1.58 -5.77 7.33
N PHE A 249 1.27 -4.74 8.10
CA PHE A 249 0.20 -4.84 9.08
C PHE A 249 -1.19 -4.86 8.44
N PRO A 250 -1.52 -4.03 7.43
CA PRO A 250 -2.79 -4.15 6.72
C PRO A 250 -3.03 -5.51 6.05
N ILE A 251 -1.99 -6.14 5.48
CA ILE A 251 -2.13 -7.49 4.91
C ILE A 251 -2.42 -8.53 6.00
N LEU A 252 -1.86 -8.38 7.20
CA LEU A 252 -2.13 -9.27 8.33
C LEU A 252 -3.47 -8.99 9.02
N GLU A 253 -3.88 -7.72 9.11
CA GLU A 253 -5.11 -7.26 9.76
C GLU A 253 -6.35 -7.51 8.89
N ILE A 254 -6.31 -7.11 7.61
CA ILE A 254 -7.50 -7.07 6.73
C ILE A 254 -7.27 -7.77 5.38
N GLY A 255 -6.14 -8.47 5.23
CA GLY A 255 -5.85 -9.32 4.07
C GLY A 255 -5.34 -8.57 2.82
N THR A 256 -5.27 -7.24 2.86
CA THR A 256 -4.81 -6.39 1.75
C THR A 256 -4.41 -4.99 2.25
N SER A 257 -3.41 -4.37 1.62
CA SER A 257 -3.00 -2.97 1.86
C SER A 257 -3.78 -1.95 1.02
N ALA A 258 -4.67 -2.40 0.12
CA ALA A 258 -5.51 -1.52 -0.69
C ALA A 258 -6.70 -0.90 0.07
N LYS A 259 -6.98 -1.37 1.29
CA LYS A 259 -8.12 -0.94 2.12
C LYS A 259 -7.69 0.00 3.25
N MET A 260 -6.79 0.93 2.94
CA MET A 260 -6.18 1.83 3.91
C MET A 260 -6.42 3.29 3.55
N LEU A 261 -6.53 4.14 4.56
CA LEU A 261 -6.43 5.59 4.40
C LEU A 261 -4.96 5.99 4.38
N SER A 262 -4.48 6.53 3.27
CA SER A 262 -3.15 7.15 3.17
C SER A 262 -3.32 8.66 2.92
N ILE A 263 -3.19 9.43 4.00
CA ILE A 263 -3.38 10.88 4.00
C ILE A 263 -2.02 11.55 4.13
N VAL A 264 -1.74 12.47 3.20
CA VAL A 264 -0.50 13.25 3.12
C VAL A 264 -0.84 14.72 3.31
N PRO A 265 -0.76 15.25 4.55
CA PRO A 265 -0.82 16.68 4.79
C PRO A 265 0.38 17.35 4.10
N LEU A 266 0.12 18.16 3.08
CA LEU A 266 1.18 18.84 2.35
C LEU A 266 1.77 19.96 3.22
N LEU A 267 3.08 20.16 3.15
CA LEU A 267 3.78 21.19 3.93
C LEU A 267 3.25 22.61 3.68
N ASN A 268 2.63 22.87 2.53
CA ASN A 268 2.03 24.15 2.16
C ASN A 268 0.54 24.29 2.54
N GLY A 269 -0.02 23.33 3.29
CA GLY A 269 -1.40 23.37 3.81
C GLY A 269 -2.45 22.65 2.96
N GLY A 270 -2.10 22.13 1.79
CA GLY A 270 -2.99 21.25 1.01
C GLY A 270 -3.07 19.83 1.57
N GLY A 271 -3.91 18.99 0.95
CA GLY A 271 -4.01 17.56 1.24
C GLY A 271 -3.83 16.72 -0.02
N LEU A 272 -3.04 15.66 0.07
CA LEU A 272 -2.96 14.58 -0.91
C LEU A 272 -3.50 13.29 -0.26
N PHE A 273 -4.33 12.56 -1.00
CA PHE A 273 -5.05 11.39 -0.50
C PHE A 273 -4.76 10.22 -1.44
N GLU A 274 -3.86 9.34 -1.03
CA GLU A 274 -3.54 8.12 -1.77
C GLU A 274 -4.62 7.07 -1.47
N THR A 275 -5.01 6.32 -2.50
CA THR A 275 -6.17 5.42 -2.47
C THR A 275 -5.84 4.05 -1.86
N GLY A 276 -4.76 3.95 -1.09
CA GLY A 276 -4.22 2.70 -0.54
C GLY A 276 -2.69 2.72 -0.54
N ALA A 277 -2.07 1.71 0.08
CA ALA A 277 -0.61 1.59 0.18
C ALA A 277 0.01 0.59 -0.82
N GLY A 278 -0.81 -0.20 -1.51
CA GLY A 278 -0.35 -1.23 -2.45
C GLY A 278 -0.04 -0.72 -3.87
N GLY A 279 0.47 -1.62 -4.71
CA GLY A 279 0.77 -1.34 -6.13
C GLY A 279 -0.42 -1.50 -7.10
N SER A 280 -0.15 -1.41 -8.41
CA SER A 280 -1.15 -1.42 -9.49
C SER A 280 -1.65 -2.79 -9.93
N ALA A 281 -1.29 -3.86 -9.21
CA ALA A 281 -1.80 -5.23 -9.36
C ALA A 281 -1.85 -5.78 -10.81
N PRO A 282 -0.70 -6.01 -11.50
CA PRO A 282 -0.67 -6.46 -12.89
C PRO A 282 -1.40 -7.78 -13.17
N LYS A 283 -1.49 -8.66 -12.16
CA LYS A 283 -2.27 -9.93 -12.23
C LYS A 283 -3.79 -9.70 -12.31
N HIS A 284 -4.29 -8.52 -11.94
CA HIS A 284 -5.70 -8.16 -12.12
C HIS A 284 -5.96 -7.82 -13.59
N VAL A 285 -5.02 -7.12 -14.24
CA VAL A 285 -5.11 -6.79 -15.68
C VAL A 285 -5.12 -8.06 -16.53
N GLN A 286 -4.28 -9.06 -16.21
CA GLN A 286 -4.26 -10.35 -16.91
C GLN A 286 -5.64 -11.03 -16.87
N GLN A 287 -6.26 -11.14 -15.69
CA GLN A 287 -7.61 -11.72 -15.58
C GLN A 287 -8.65 -10.91 -16.35
N PHE A 288 -8.57 -9.58 -16.32
CA PHE A 288 -9.50 -8.75 -17.07
C PHE A 288 -9.37 -8.96 -18.59
N GLN A 289 -8.14 -9.09 -19.09
CA GLN A 289 -7.88 -9.38 -20.51
C GLN A 289 -8.34 -10.78 -20.93
N GLU A 290 -8.16 -11.78 -20.07
CA GLU A 290 -8.48 -13.18 -20.37
C GLU A 290 -9.97 -13.49 -20.19
N GLU A 291 -10.60 -12.95 -19.15
CA GLU A 291 -11.92 -13.37 -18.67
C GLU A 291 -12.91 -12.21 -18.50
N GLY A 292 -12.51 -10.97 -18.76
CA GLY A 292 -13.38 -9.80 -18.61
C GLY A 292 -13.83 -9.57 -17.17
N TYR A 293 -13.04 -9.99 -16.18
CA TYR A 293 -13.34 -9.86 -14.75
C TYR A 293 -12.26 -9.05 -14.04
N LEU A 294 -12.64 -7.94 -13.40
CA LEU A 294 -11.70 -7.10 -12.66
C LEU A 294 -11.88 -7.24 -11.14
N ARG A 295 -10.93 -7.93 -10.49
CA ARG A 295 -10.95 -8.17 -9.04
C ARG A 295 -10.28 -7.09 -8.18
N TRP A 296 -10.04 -5.91 -8.76
CA TRP A 296 -9.53 -4.74 -8.04
C TRP A 296 -10.59 -4.21 -7.08
N ASP A 297 -10.22 -3.99 -5.82
CA ASP A 297 -11.11 -3.45 -4.80
C ASP A 297 -10.88 -1.94 -4.65
N SER A 298 -11.85 -1.14 -5.06
CA SER A 298 -11.79 0.32 -5.06
C SER A 298 -12.13 0.95 -3.70
N LEU A 299 -12.27 0.18 -2.62
CA LEU A 299 -12.61 0.75 -1.30
C LEU A 299 -11.67 1.89 -0.89
N GLY A 300 -10.36 1.75 -1.13
CA GLY A 300 -9.41 2.82 -0.81
C GLY A 300 -9.62 4.11 -1.63
N GLU A 301 -10.14 4.01 -2.87
CA GLU A 301 -10.55 5.19 -3.65
C GLU A 301 -11.75 5.89 -3.00
N PHE A 302 -12.71 5.11 -2.50
CA PHE A 302 -13.92 5.63 -1.86
C PHE A 302 -13.61 6.32 -0.53
N LEU A 303 -12.70 5.73 0.26
CA LEU A 303 -12.21 6.28 1.52
C LEU A 303 -11.38 7.56 1.29
N ALA A 304 -10.50 7.56 0.28
CA ALA A 304 -9.71 8.73 -0.09
C ALA A 304 -10.60 9.89 -0.59
N LEU A 305 -11.66 9.59 -1.35
CA LEU A 305 -12.62 10.59 -1.81
C LEU A 305 -13.38 11.22 -0.64
N ALA A 306 -13.83 10.42 0.33
CA ALA A 306 -14.49 10.94 1.53
C ALA A 306 -13.56 11.89 2.32
N ALA A 307 -12.31 11.46 2.57
CA ALA A 307 -11.30 12.29 3.23
C ALA A 307 -10.97 13.58 2.45
N SER A 308 -10.92 13.49 1.11
CA SER A 308 -10.71 14.64 0.22
C SER A 308 -11.84 15.67 0.32
N LEU A 309 -13.10 15.20 0.29
CA LEU A 309 -14.29 16.06 0.46
C LEU A 309 -14.35 16.68 1.86
N GLU A 310 -13.99 15.92 2.90
CA GLU A 310 -13.91 16.44 4.27
C GLU A 310 -12.84 17.54 4.39
N HIS A 311 -11.67 17.34 3.78
CA HIS A 311 -10.62 18.35 3.72
C HIS A 311 -11.09 19.60 2.98
N LEU A 312 -11.73 19.45 1.81
CA LEU A 312 -12.28 20.57 1.04
C LEU A 312 -13.30 21.36 1.87
N SER A 313 -14.19 20.66 2.56
CA SER A 313 -15.18 21.26 3.47
C SER A 313 -14.51 22.17 4.51
N LYS A 314 -13.49 21.67 5.20
CA LYS A 314 -12.76 22.44 6.23
C LYS A 314 -11.93 23.57 5.63
N ALA A 315 -11.19 23.30 4.55
CA ALA A 315 -10.25 24.25 3.95
C ALA A 315 -10.95 25.43 3.25
N SER A 316 -12.16 25.22 2.72
CA SER A 316 -12.92 26.24 1.98
C SER A 316 -14.24 26.65 2.63
N ASN A 317 -14.53 26.13 3.84
CA ASN A 317 -15.81 26.29 4.52
C ASN A 317 -17.01 25.94 3.61
N ASN A 318 -16.94 24.79 2.94
CA ASN A 318 -17.91 24.35 1.93
C ASN A 318 -18.91 23.34 2.51
N PRO A 319 -20.15 23.77 2.85
CA PRO A 319 -21.15 22.89 3.46
C PRO A 319 -21.62 21.77 2.53
N SER A 320 -21.69 22.00 1.22
CA SER A 320 -22.05 20.94 0.27
C SER A 320 -20.98 19.84 0.22
N ALA A 321 -19.69 20.20 0.29
CA ALA A 321 -18.61 19.22 0.39
C ALA A 321 -18.70 18.41 1.69
N LYS A 322 -19.13 19.03 2.80
CA LYS A 322 -19.40 18.31 4.06
C LYS A 322 -20.49 17.25 3.87
N ILE A 323 -21.63 17.64 3.28
CA ILE A 323 -22.74 16.71 3.05
C ILE A 323 -22.30 15.54 2.15
N LEU A 324 -21.53 15.83 1.09
CA LEU A 324 -20.99 14.80 0.21
C LEU A 324 -20.04 13.85 0.94
N ALA A 325 -19.16 14.35 1.81
CA ALA A 325 -18.28 13.52 2.64
C ALA A 325 -19.08 12.63 3.60
N ASP A 326 -19.97 13.23 4.40
CA ASP A 326 -20.75 12.50 5.42
C ASP A 326 -21.68 11.45 4.79
N THR A 327 -22.24 11.74 3.62
CA THR A 327 -23.08 10.79 2.85
C THR A 327 -22.25 9.67 2.22
N LEU A 328 -21.04 9.96 1.76
CA LEU A 328 -20.12 8.95 1.22
C LEU A 328 -19.60 8.02 2.33
N ASP A 329 -19.33 8.54 3.53
CA ASP A 329 -18.97 7.71 4.69
C ASP A 329 -20.09 6.73 5.07
N ARG A 330 -21.35 7.20 5.08
CA ARG A 330 -22.52 6.31 5.27
C ARG A 330 -22.64 5.28 4.15
N ALA A 331 -22.36 5.66 2.91
CA ALA A 331 -22.37 4.73 1.78
C ALA A 331 -21.26 3.67 1.89
N ASN A 332 -20.06 4.07 2.34
CA ASN A 332 -18.94 3.16 2.60
C ASN A 332 -19.28 2.15 3.71
N ALA A 333 -19.91 2.59 4.80
CA ALA A 333 -20.38 1.70 5.87
C ALA A 333 -21.37 0.67 5.33
N LYS A 334 -22.41 1.12 4.61
CA LYS A 334 -23.41 0.23 4.01
C LYS A 334 -22.80 -0.72 2.96
N PHE A 335 -21.83 -0.25 2.19
CA PHE A 335 -21.09 -1.05 1.21
C PHE A 335 -20.34 -2.22 1.87
N LEU A 336 -19.68 -1.96 3.00
CA LEU A 336 -18.99 -2.97 3.79
C LEU A 336 -19.98 -3.94 4.45
N GLU A 337 -21.03 -3.44 5.10
CA GLU A 337 -22.08 -4.25 5.74
C GLU A 337 -22.80 -5.18 4.75
N SER A 338 -23.03 -4.69 3.53
CA SER A 338 -23.73 -5.43 2.47
C SER A 338 -22.80 -6.39 1.71
N ASN A 339 -21.51 -6.45 2.07
CA ASN A 339 -20.48 -7.27 1.44
C ASN A 339 -20.46 -7.15 -0.10
N LYS A 340 -20.51 -5.91 -0.61
CA LYS A 340 -20.54 -5.63 -2.06
C LYS A 340 -19.15 -5.38 -2.68
N SER A 341 -18.10 -5.82 -2.00
CA SER A 341 -16.74 -5.88 -2.55
C SER A 341 -16.64 -6.94 -3.68
N PRO A 342 -15.66 -6.84 -4.60
CA PRO A 342 -15.45 -7.84 -5.65
C PRO A 342 -15.19 -9.25 -5.08
N ALA A 343 -15.94 -10.25 -5.54
CA ALA A 343 -15.94 -11.61 -4.96
C ALA A 343 -14.77 -12.51 -5.41
N ARG A 344 -13.99 -12.07 -6.41
CA ARG A 344 -12.80 -12.74 -6.99
C ARG A 344 -13.10 -13.95 -7.87
N LYS A 345 -14.34 -14.10 -8.37
CA LYS A 345 -14.76 -15.21 -9.23
C LYS A 345 -15.66 -14.73 -10.36
N VAL A 346 -15.39 -15.20 -11.57
CA VAL A 346 -16.22 -14.93 -12.76
C VAL A 346 -17.65 -15.41 -12.53
N GLY A 347 -18.62 -14.58 -12.92
CA GLY A 347 -20.05 -14.78 -12.69
C GLY A 347 -20.58 -14.10 -11.43
N GLU A 348 -19.70 -13.59 -10.58
CA GLU A 348 -20.04 -12.81 -9.38
C GLU A 348 -19.72 -11.32 -9.59
N ILE A 349 -20.05 -10.48 -8.61
CA ILE A 349 -19.76 -9.04 -8.66
C ILE A 349 -18.24 -8.83 -8.77
N ASP A 350 -17.84 -7.97 -9.71
CA ASP A 350 -16.47 -7.47 -9.87
C ASP A 350 -16.39 -5.98 -9.53
N ASN A 351 -15.25 -5.34 -9.82
CA ASN A 351 -15.03 -3.91 -9.59
C ASN A 351 -16.16 -3.00 -10.13
N ARG A 352 -16.70 -3.28 -11.31
CA ARG A 352 -17.74 -2.44 -11.92
C ARG A 352 -19.05 -2.54 -11.14
N GLY A 353 -19.38 -3.74 -10.68
CA GLY A 353 -20.54 -3.96 -9.81
C GLY A 353 -20.38 -3.31 -8.44
N SER A 354 -19.17 -3.31 -7.87
CA SER A 354 -18.92 -2.63 -6.59
C SER A 354 -19.10 -1.10 -6.71
N HIS A 355 -18.68 -0.50 -7.83
CA HIS A 355 -18.91 0.92 -8.13
C HIS A 355 -20.40 1.25 -8.24
N PHE A 356 -21.20 0.39 -8.89
CA PHE A 356 -22.66 0.55 -8.94
C PHE A 356 -23.28 0.55 -7.54
N TYR A 357 -22.91 -0.39 -6.67
CA TYR A 357 -23.46 -0.46 -5.32
C TYR A 357 -23.06 0.75 -4.47
N LEU A 358 -21.82 1.24 -4.58
CA LEU A 358 -21.45 2.49 -3.92
C LEU A 358 -22.30 3.65 -4.42
N ALA A 359 -22.48 3.81 -5.73
CA ALA A 359 -23.29 4.88 -6.30
C ALA A 359 -24.75 4.80 -5.83
N LEU A 360 -25.32 3.60 -5.74
CA LEU A 360 -26.66 3.36 -5.19
C LEU A 360 -26.75 3.82 -3.73
N TYR A 361 -25.82 3.37 -2.87
CA TYR A 361 -25.85 3.70 -1.44
C TYR A 361 -25.57 5.17 -1.18
N TRP A 362 -24.71 5.80 -1.99
CA TRP A 362 -24.42 7.22 -1.88
C TRP A 362 -25.60 8.08 -2.31
N ALA A 363 -26.26 7.73 -3.42
CA ALA A 363 -27.48 8.41 -3.85
C ALA A 363 -28.61 8.27 -2.81
N GLN A 364 -28.75 7.10 -2.18
CA GLN A 364 -29.70 6.89 -1.08
C GLN A 364 -29.38 7.80 0.11
N ALA A 365 -28.12 7.82 0.59
CA ALA A 365 -27.71 8.67 1.70
C ALA A 365 -27.92 10.17 1.41
N LEU A 366 -27.68 10.61 0.17
CA LEU A 366 -27.93 11.97 -0.30
C LEU A 366 -29.42 12.31 -0.40
N ALA A 367 -30.27 11.34 -0.72
CA ALA A 367 -31.73 11.49 -0.72
C ALA A 367 -32.33 11.49 0.70
N GLU A 368 -31.63 10.91 1.68
CA GLU A 368 -32.10 10.79 3.06
C GLU A 368 -31.65 11.94 3.98
N GLN A 369 -30.53 12.61 3.67
CA GLN A 369 -30.06 13.74 4.47
C GLN A 369 -31.03 14.93 4.46
N THR A 370 -30.99 15.75 5.52
CA THR A 370 -31.90 16.88 5.74
C THR A 370 -31.19 18.23 5.81
N ASP A 371 -29.89 18.27 5.55
CA ASP A 371 -29.06 19.47 5.66
C ASP A 371 -29.18 20.37 4.41
N ASP A 372 -29.46 19.78 3.24
CA ASP A 372 -29.67 20.49 1.97
C ASP A 372 -30.82 19.86 1.16
N THR A 373 -31.96 20.55 1.11
CA THR A 373 -33.17 20.08 0.42
C THR A 373 -33.04 20.06 -1.10
N ASN A 374 -32.16 20.87 -1.70
CA ASN A 374 -31.92 20.87 -3.14
C ASN A 374 -31.12 19.63 -3.56
N LEU A 375 -30.04 19.33 -2.81
CA LEU A 375 -29.29 18.09 -3.00
C LEU A 375 -30.17 16.87 -2.74
N GLN A 376 -30.98 16.92 -1.69
CA GLN A 376 -31.94 15.86 -1.37
C GLN A 376 -32.89 15.58 -2.55
N ALA A 377 -33.55 16.62 -3.07
CA ALA A 377 -34.49 16.49 -4.19
C ALA A 377 -33.82 15.98 -5.47
N ARG A 378 -32.61 16.47 -5.77
CA ARG A 378 -31.83 16.03 -6.94
C ARG A 378 -31.51 14.53 -6.86
N PHE A 379 -31.02 14.06 -5.72
CA PHE A 379 -30.59 12.67 -5.56
C PHE A 379 -31.74 11.70 -5.23
N ALA A 380 -32.91 12.18 -4.78
CA ALA A 380 -34.09 11.33 -4.59
C ALA A 380 -34.51 10.61 -5.89
N LYS A 381 -34.49 11.32 -7.03
CA LYS A 381 -34.79 10.73 -8.34
C LYS A 381 -33.72 9.71 -8.76
N VAL A 382 -32.45 10.04 -8.56
CA VAL A 382 -31.31 9.17 -8.90
C VAL A 382 -31.34 7.89 -8.08
N ALA A 383 -31.51 8.01 -6.75
CA ALA A 383 -31.59 6.89 -5.82
C ALA A 383 -32.74 5.93 -6.20
N LYS A 384 -33.91 6.49 -6.54
CA LYS A 384 -35.06 5.71 -7.01
C LYS A 384 -34.75 4.96 -8.32
N GLN A 385 -34.17 5.65 -9.32
CA GLN A 385 -33.84 5.04 -10.60
C GLN A 385 -32.80 3.91 -10.46
N LEU A 386 -31.77 4.11 -9.64
CA LEU A 386 -30.76 3.08 -9.37
C LEU A 386 -31.37 1.87 -8.65
N ALA A 387 -32.23 2.10 -7.66
CA ALA A 387 -32.89 1.03 -6.91
C ALA A 387 -33.87 0.22 -7.77
N GLU A 388 -34.72 0.88 -8.55
CA GLU A 388 -35.69 0.22 -9.45
C GLU A 388 -35.01 -0.58 -10.57
N ASN A 389 -33.78 -0.20 -10.96
CA ASN A 389 -33.03 -0.87 -12.02
C ASN A 389 -31.91 -1.78 -11.51
N GLU A 390 -31.80 -2.04 -10.19
CA GLU A 390 -30.70 -2.81 -9.60
C GLU A 390 -30.48 -4.15 -10.32
N THR A 391 -31.52 -4.98 -10.41
CA THR A 391 -31.44 -6.31 -11.05
C THR A 391 -30.99 -6.22 -12.51
N LYS A 392 -31.47 -5.20 -13.24
CA LYS A 392 -31.14 -5.01 -14.66
C LYS A 392 -29.68 -4.59 -14.82
N ILE A 393 -29.21 -3.62 -14.03
CA ILE A 393 -27.83 -3.13 -14.06
C ILE A 393 -26.88 -4.27 -13.71
N VAL A 394 -27.16 -5.02 -12.64
CA VAL A 394 -26.32 -6.17 -12.24
C VAL A 394 -26.27 -7.21 -13.35
N ALA A 395 -27.39 -7.54 -14.00
CA ALA A 395 -27.41 -8.48 -15.12
C ALA A 395 -26.57 -7.99 -16.32
N GLU A 396 -26.64 -6.70 -16.66
CA GLU A 396 -25.81 -6.11 -17.72
C GLU A 396 -24.31 -6.16 -17.39
N LEU A 397 -23.92 -5.88 -16.14
CA LEU A 397 -22.53 -5.94 -15.68
C LEU A 397 -21.98 -7.37 -15.63
N LEU A 398 -22.76 -8.32 -15.11
CA LEU A 398 -22.37 -9.74 -15.09
C LEU A 398 -22.29 -10.33 -16.50
N GLY A 399 -23.19 -9.93 -17.41
CA GLY A 399 -23.20 -10.37 -18.81
C GLY A 399 -21.97 -9.94 -19.62
N ALA A 400 -21.18 -8.99 -19.11
CA ALA A 400 -19.92 -8.55 -19.71
C ALA A 400 -18.70 -9.41 -19.33
N GLN A 401 -18.86 -10.38 -18.42
CA GLN A 401 -17.79 -11.25 -17.93
C GLN A 401 -17.67 -12.55 -18.75
N GLY A 402 -16.62 -13.34 -18.48
CA GLY A 402 -16.40 -14.67 -19.03
C GLY A 402 -15.89 -14.70 -20.47
N LYS A 403 -15.43 -13.56 -20.99
CA LYS A 403 -14.91 -13.42 -22.36
C LYS A 403 -13.65 -12.58 -22.37
N PRO A 404 -12.69 -12.88 -23.26
CA PRO A 404 -11.52 -12.02 -23.45
C PRO A 404 -11.92 -10.58 -23.81
N VAL A 405 -11.14 -9.62 -23.30
CA VAL A 405 -11.33 -8.18 -23.53
C VAL A 405 -10.10 -7.61 -24.23
N ASP A 406 -10.30 -7.07 -25.42
CA ASP A 406 -9.28 -6.31 -26.13
C ASP A 406 -9.34 -4.84 -25.71
N MET A 407 -8.35 -4.40 -24.92
CA MET A 407 -8.18 -3.00 -24.51
C MET A 407 -7.35 -2.19 -25.52
N GLY A 408 -6.88 -2.76 -26.63
CA GLY A 408 -6.06 -2.07 -27.63
C GLY A 408 -4.64 -1.72 -27.17
N GLY A 409 -4.21 -2.21 -26.00
CA GLY A 409 -2.88 -1.97 -25.43
C GLY A 409 -2.80 -2.40 -23.97
N TYR A 410 -1.60 -2.33 -23.38
CA TYR A 410 -1.37 -2.61 -21.96
C TYR A 410 -0.98 -1.34 -21.18
N TYR A 411 0.19 -0.76 -21.48
CA TYR A 411 0.64 0.48 -20.84
C TYR A 411 -0.08 1.73 -21.35
N HIS A 412 -0.54 1.69 -22.60
CA HIS A 412 -1.29 2.75 -23.25
C HIS A 412 -2.47 2.15 -24.01
N PRO A 413 -3.52 1.71 -23.30
CA PRO A 413 -4.69 1.10 -23.92
C PRO A 413 -5.48 2.12 -24.74
N ASP A 414 -6.26 1.62 -25.70
CA ASP A 414 -7.19 2.44 -26.47
C ASP A 414 -8.34 2.93 -25.57
N GLN A 415 -8.51 4.25 -25.51
CA GLN A 415 -9.47 4.88 -24.59
C GLN A 415 -10.92 4.49 -24.88
N GLU A 416 -11.30 4.36 -26.15
CA GLU A 416 -12.67 4.01 -26.53
C GLU A 416 -12.98 2.56 -26.17
N LYS A 417 -12.07 1.63 -26.50
CA LYS A 417 -12.19 0.21 -26.13
C LYS A 417 -12.26 0.02 -24.62
N THR A 418 -11.36 0.65 -23.87
CA THR A 418 -11.36 0.53 -22.40
C THR A 418 -12.62 1.14 -21.79
N THR A 419 -13.10 2.29 -22.28
CA THR A 419 -14.34 2.90 -21.78
C THR A 419 -15.54 1.98 -22.00
N LYS A 420 -15.67 1.37 -23.18
CA LYS A 420 -16.74 0.40 -23.48
C LYS A 420 -16.66 -0.83 -22.58
N ALA A 421 -15.45 -1.36 -22.35
CA ALA A 421 -15.25 -2.53 -21.49
C ALA A 421 -15.54 -2.24 -20.00
N MET A 422 -15.22 -1.02 -19.54
CA MET A 422 -15.41 -0.60 -18.15
C MET A 422 -16.81 -0.08 -17.84
N ARG A 423 -17.56 0.39 -18.85
CA ARG A 423 -18.94 0.90 -18.70
C ARG A 423 -19.96 0.09 -19.53
N PRO A 424 -20.08 -1.25 -19.35
CA PRO A 424 -20.89 -2.08 -20.23
C PRO A 424 -22.41 -2.02 -19.95
N SER A 425 -22.85 -1.39 -18.85
CA SER A 425 -24.27 -1.22 -18.53
C SER A 425 -24.84 0.06 -19.14
N PRO A 426 -25.59 0.00 -20.26
CA PRO A 426 -26.25 1.17 -20.82
C PRO A 426 -27.29 1.76 -19.86
N THR A 427 -27.92 0.93 -19.03
CA THR A 427 -28.90 1.41 -18.03
C THR A 427 -28.22 2.28 -16.98
N LEU A 428 -27.09 1.83 -16.42
CA LEU A 428 -26.33 2.62 -15.45
C LEU A 428 -25.79 3.91 -16.07
N ASN A 429 -25.23 3.82 -17.28
CA ASN A 429 -24.69 4.98 -17.99
C ASN A 429 -25.76 6.07 -18.19
N ALA A 430 -26.95 5.70 -18.66
CA ALA A 430 -28.04 6.64 -18.86
C ALA A 430 -28.48 7.36 -17.57
N ILE A 431 -28.46 6.67 -16.42
CA ILE A 431 -28.79 7.28 -15.13
C ILE A 431 -27.71 8.29 -14.70
N VAL A 432 -26.44 7.89 -14.79
CA VAL A 432 -25.30 8.75 -14.39
C VAL A 432 -25.18 9.98 -15.30
N ASP A 433 -25.29 9.79 -16.62
CA ASP A 433 -25.18 10.87 -17.60
C ASP A 433 -26.32 11.91 -17.45
N ALA A 434 -27.48 11.50 -16.92
CA ALA A 434 -28.61 12.38 -16.64
C ALA A 434 -28.48 13.21 -15.33
N ILE A 435 -27.43 12.98 -14.54
CA ILE A 435 -27.14 13.79 -13.34
C ILE A 435 -26.57 15.16 -13.76
N ALA A 436 -25.83 15.21 -14.86
CA ALA A 436 -25.08 16.39 -15.32
C ALA A 436 -25.95 17.62 -15.56
#